data_AF-A0A925J3K3-F1
#
_entry.id   AF-A0A925J3K3-F1
#
_cell.length_a   1.000
_cell.length_b   1.000
_cell.length_c   1.000
_cell.angle_alpha   90.00
_cell.angle_beta   90.00
_cell.angle_gamma   90.00
#
_symmetry.space_group_name_H-M   'P 1'
#
loop_
_entity.id
_entity.type
_entity.pdbx_description
1 polymer ?
#
loop_
_entity_poly.entity_id
_entity_poly.type
_entity_poly.pdbx_seq_one_letter_code
_entity_poly.pdbx_strand_id
1 'polypeptide(L)' 'MTTMVCVTCGAEQFFDDAVPTSLTCPMCRSTVFREFSTPTTRDEATIVQLEEQARSVSYGDSSPDTSPDEVRDLDA' A
#
# COMPACT_ATOMS: atom_id res chain seq x y z
N MET A 1 16.39 -3.97 -1.87
CA MET A 1 15.40 -5.06 -1.83
C MET A 1 14.25 -4.68 -2.74
N THR A 2 13.89 -5.58 -3.65
CA THR A 2 12.80 -5.37 -4.61
C THR A 2 11.73 -6.43 -4.38
N THR A 3 10.49 -5.98 -4.23
CA THR A 3 9.31 -6.84 -4.08
C THR A 3 8.50 -6.82 -5.38
N MET A 4 8.24 -7.99 -5.94
CA MET A 4 7.42 -8.18 -7.13
C MET A 4 6.06 -8.76 -6.73
N VAL A 5 4.99 -8.05 -7.01
CA VAL A 5 3.61 -8.49 -6.68
C VAL A 5 2.88 -8.86 -7.95
N CYS A 6 2.41 -10.11 -8.05
CA CYS A 6 1.64 -10.57 -9.20
C CYS A 6 0.31 -9.84 -9.27
N VAL A 7 0.04 -9.15 -10.38
CA VAL A 7 -1.20 -8.39 -10.56
C VAL A 7 -2.43 -9.30 -10.64
N THR A 8 -2.24 -10.54 -11.08
CA THR A 8 -3.34 -11.47 -11.32
C THR A 8 -3.83 -12.15 -10.04
N CYS A 9 -2.92 -12.59 -9.17
CA CYS A 9 -3.29 -13.38 -7.99
C CYS A 9 -2.73 -12.83 -6.66
N GLY A 10 -2.03 -11.70 -6.68
CA GLY A 10 -1.48 -11.06 -5.48
C GLY A 10 -0.26 -11.76 -4.87
N ALA A 11 0.28 -12.81 -5.49
CA ALA A 11 1.45 -13.51 -4.95
C ALA A 11 2.68 -12.60 -4.97
N GLU A 12 3.39 -12.54 -3.84
CA GLU A 12 4.56 -11.70 -3.63
C GLU A 12 5.85 -12.51 -3.80
N GLN A 13 6.86 -11.91 -4.42
CA GLN A 13 8.20 -12.47 -4.54
C GLN A 13 9.26 -11.41 -4.22
N PHE A 14 10.25 -11.77 -3.43
CA PHE A 14 11.27 -10.86 -2.91
C PHE A 14 12.62 -11.14 -3.55
N PHE A 15 13.32 -10.08 -3.95
CA PHE A 15 14.63 -10.12 -4.59
C PHE A 15 15.59 -9.16 -3.88
N ASP A 16 16.71 -9.67 -3.39
CA ASP A 16 17.73 -8.84 -2.74
C ASP A 16 18.66 -8.14 -3.75
N ASP A 17 18.95 -8.80 -4.87
CA ASP A 17 19.85 -8.30 -5.92
C ASP A 17 19.08 -7.80 -7.15
N ALA A 18 18.89 -8.66 -8.16
CA ALA A 18 18.30 -8.31 -9.44
C ALA A 18 17.07 -9.18 -9.75
N VAL A 19 16.04 -8.55 -10.27
CA VAL A 19 14.83 -9.25 -10.73
C VAL A 19 15.10 -9.84 -12.12
N PRO A 20 14.86 -11.15 -12.33
CA PRO A 20 15.05 -11.77 -13.64
C PRO A 20 14.02 -11.25 -14.65
N THR A 21 14.45 -11.02 -15.90
CA THR A 21 13.61 -10.46 -16.97
C THR A 21 12.44 -11.38 -17.37
N SER A 22 12.58 -12.70 -17.13
CA SER A 22 11.58 -13.72 -17.45
C SER A 22 10.82 -14.20 -16.22
N LEU A 23 10.44 -13.29 -15.32
CA LEU A 23 9.73 -13.64 -14.10
C LEU A 23 8.33 -14.21 -14.42
N THR A 24 8.00 -15.35 -13.81
CA THR A 24 6.69 -16.01 -13.92
C THR A 24 6.14 -16.32 -12.54
N CYS A 25 4.85 -16.08 -12.32
CA CYS A 25 4.22 -16.30 -11.03
C CYS A 25 4.11 -17.81 -10.75
N PRO A 26 4.60 -18.32 -9.61
CA PRO A 26 4.52 -19.74 -9.30
C PRO A 26 3.08 -20.22 -9.07
N MET A 27 2.18 -19.31 -8.70
CA MET A 27 0.78 -19.62 -8.37
C MET A 27 -0.13 -19.64 -9.59
N CYS A 28 -0.13 -18.58 -10.40
CA CYS A 28 -1.07 -18.41 -11.52
C CYS A 28 -0.40 -18.39 -12.90
N ARG A 29 0.93 -18.49 -12.97
CA ARG A 29 1.75 -18.43 -14.19
C ARG A 29 1.64 -17.13 -15.01
N SER A 30 1.08 -16.08 -14.42
CA SER A 30 1.13 -14.72 -15.00
C SER A 30 2.55 -14.17 -15.02
N THR A 31 2.84 -13.33 -16.01
CA THR A 31 4.10 -12.60 -16.17
C THR A 31 3.96 -11.10 -15.85
N VAL A 32 2.78 -10.67 -15.40
CA VAL A 32 2.49 -9.27 -15.10
C VAL A 32 2.63 -9.01 -13.61
N PHE A 33 3.55 -8.12 -13.27
CA PHE A 33 3.91 -7.78 -11.88
C PHE A 33 3.96 -6.28 -11.66
N ARG A 34 3.69 -5.85 -10.42
CA ARG A 34 4.05 -4.54 -9.90
C ARG A 34 5.36 -4.67 -9.14
N GLU A 35 6.29 -3.76 -9.40
CA GLU A 35 7.57 -3.69 -8.71
C GLU A 35 7.53 -2.64 -7.60
N PHE A 36 8.06 -3.00 -6.44
CA PHE A 36 8.27 -2.11 -5.30
C PHE A 36 9.74 -2.20 -4.87
N SER A 37 10.50 -1.15 -5.12
CA SER A 37 11.93 -1.10 -4.77
C SER A 37 12.09 -0.32 -3.47
N THR A 38 12.53 -0.98 -2.40
CA THR A 38 12.86 -0.33 -1.13
C THR A 38 14.35 0.00 -1.13
N PRO A 39 14.75 1.29 -1.16
CA PRO A 39 16.15 1.68 -1.09
C PRO A 39 16.74 1.23 0.27
N THR A 40 17.81 0.45 0.22
CA THR A 40 18.50 -0.08 1.41
C THR A 40 19.56 0.89 1.95
N THR A 41 19.99 1.86 1.16
CA THR A 41 20.71 3.04 1.64
C THR A 41 19.71 4.04 2.22
N ARG A 42 19.92 4.43 3.48
CA ARG A 42 19.23 5.56 4.11
C ARG A 42 19.72 6.84 3.46
N ASP A 43 19.23 7.15 2.28
CA ASP A 43 19.37 8.47 1.70
C ASP A 43 18.51 9.44 2.53
N GLU A 44 19.12 10.43 3.18
CA GLU A 44 18.45 11.40 4.08
C GLU A 44 17.26 12.10 3.41
N ALA A 45 17.22 12.15 2.07
CA ALA A 45 16.11 12.71 1.29
C ALA A 45 14.81 11.89 1.35
N THR A 46 14.89 10.57 1.53
CA THR A 46 13.71 9.68 1.59
C THR A 46 12.93 9.87 2.89
N ILE A 47 13.62 10.25 3.97
CA ILE A 47 12.99 10.53 5.28
C ILE A 47 12.06 11.74 5.17
N VAL A 48 12.50 12.80 4.48
CA VAL A 48 11.70 14.03 4.31
C VAL A 48 10.38 13.74 3.60
N GLN A 49 10.40 12.97 2.51
CA GLN A 49 9.16 12.62 1.79
C GLN A 49 8.21 11.73 2.61
N LEU A 50 8.73 10.80 3.41
CA LEU A 50 7.93 9.96 4.30
C LEU A 50 7.30 10.78 5.44
N GLU A 51 8.03 11.74 6.01
CA GLU A 51 7.52 12.66 7.04
C GLU A 51 6.50 13.66 6.51
N GLU A 52 6.67 14.15 5.27
CA GLU A 52 5.70 15.01 4.60
C GLU A 52 4.38 14.28 4.31
N GLN A 53 4.43 13.01 3.90
CA GLN A 53 3.23 12.19 3.67
C GLN A 53 2.54 11.76 4.98
N ALA A 54 3.26 11.66 6.09
CA ALA A 54 2.67 11.37 7.40
C ALA A 54 1.85 12.55 7.97
N ARG A 55 2.08 13.78 7.47
CA ARG A 55 1.37 14.99 7.92
C ARG A 55 0.09 15.32 7.16
N SER A 56 -0.29 14.52 6.17
CA SER A 56 -1.53 14.72 5.40
C SER A 56 -2.64 13.72 5.73
N VAL A 57 -2.77 13.30 6.99
CA VAL A 57 -4.08 12.86 7.48
C VAL A 57 -4.75 14.12 8.05
N SER A 58 -5.51 14.79 7.19
CA SER A 58 -6.45 15.82 7.63
C SER A 58 -7.38 15.16 8.66
N TYR A 59 -7.17 15.47 9.94
CA TYR A 59 -8.11 15.26 11.04
C TYR A 59 -9.32 16.17 10.80
N GLY A 60 -10.07 15.88 9.73
CA GLY A 60 -11.02 16.83 9.15
C GLY A 60 -12.02 16.16 8.24
N ASP A 61 -12.24 14.84 8.37
CA ASP A 61 -13.56 14.32 8.05
C ASP A 61 -14.44 14.65 9.25
N SER A 62 -15.13 15.78 9.17
CA SER A 62 -16.18 16.12 10.12
C SER A 62 -17.14 14.94 10.14
N SER A 63 -17.19 14.22 11.28
CA SER A 63 -18.19 13.19 11.52
C SER A 63 -19.54 13.71 11.04
N PRO A 64 -20.26 12.98 10.17
CA PRO A 64 -21.54 13.45 9.66
C PRO A 64 -22.43 13.79 10.84
N ASP A 65 -23.11 14.93 10.72
CA ASP A 65 -24.05 15.50 11.68
C ASP A 65 -25.13 14.47 12.02
N THR A 66 -24.86 13.57 12.97
CA THR A 66 -25.88 12.67 13.51
C THR A 66 -26.64 13.47 14.54
N SER A 67 -27.82 13.90 14.16
CA SER A 67 -28.72 14.59 15.09
C SER A 67 -29.28 13.58 16.10
N PRO A 68 -29.48 13.95 17.38
CA PRO A 68 -29.90 13.02 18.44
C PRO A 68 -31.28 12.39 18.20
N ASP A 69 -32.01 12.79 17.16
CA ASP A 69 -33.27 12.18 16.74
C ASP A 69 -33.04 10.83 16.00
N GLU A 70 -31.92 10.67 15.29
CA GLU A 70 -31.61 9.49 14.46
C GLU A 70 -31.21 8.26 15.30
N VAL A 71 -30.74 8.44 16.53
CA VAL A 71 -30.41 7.33 17.45
C VAL A 71 -31.64 6.69 18.10
N ARG A 72 -32.81 7.34 18.03
CA ARG A 72 -34.01 6.92 18.76
C ARG A 72 -34.90 5.94 17.97
N ASP A 73 -34.67 5.79 16.68
CA ASP A 73 -35.43 4.87 15.79
C ASP A 73 -34.84 3.43 15.78
N LEU A 74 -33.66 3.22 16.36
CA LEU A 74 -32.94 1.93 16.28
C LEU A 74 -33.32 0.91 17.36
N ASP A 75 -34.18 1.25 18.32
CA ASP A 75 -34.55 0.38 19.46
C ASP A 75 -36.05 -0.01 19.44
N ALA A 76 -36.56 -0.32 18.24
CA ALA A 76 -37.92 -0.86 18.04
C ALA A 76 -38.00 -2.37 18.31
#